data_AF-A0A6P3GZ70-F1
#
_entry.id   AF-A0A6P3GZ70-F1
#
_cell.length_a   1.000
_cell.length_b   1.000
_cell.length_c   1.000
_cell.angle_alpha   90.00
_cell.angle_beta   90.00
_cell.angle_gamma   90.00
#
_symmetry.space_group_name_H-M   'P 1'
#
loop_
_entity.id
_entity.type
_entity.pdbx_description
1 polymer ?
#
loop_
_entity_poly.entity_id
_entity_poly.type
_entity_poly.pdbx_seq_one_letter_code
_entity_poly.pdbx_strand_id
1 'polypeptide(L)'
;MNMMAVKRLLLLLLLQLTCYFSSGSCGKVLVWPVEYSHWMNMKIILDELVMRGHEMLNEKKWDQFYSEVLGRPTTLLETMGKAEFWLFRSYWDFEYPCPLLPNVEFIGGLHCKPAKPLPKEMEEFVQSSGENGIVVFTLGSMVTNVTEERANMIASALAQIPQKVLWRYDGKKPDTLGPNTRLYKWVPQNDLLGHPKTKAFITHGGTNGIYEAIYHGVPMVGLPLFAEQPDNINRVKAKGAAVRLNLETMSKTDFLNALKQVINNPSYKRNAMWLSTIQRDQPMKPLDRAVFWIEFVMRHKGAKYLRPAAHKLTWFQYHSLDVIGFLLACVATAVFVITKCFLFCCRKFAETGKKRKRE
;
A
#
# COMPACT_ATOMS: atom_id res chain seq x y z
N MET A 1 -61.45 -8.03 9.50
CA MET A 1 -60.22 -8.84 9.66
C MET A 1 -60.13 -9.25 11.13
N ASN A 2 -60.14 -10.55 11.44
CA ASN A 2 -60.16 -11.03 12.84
C ASN A 2 -58.87 -10.60 13.56
N MET A 3 -58.96 -10.23 14.85
CA MET A 3 -57.83 -9.72 15.65
C MET A 3 -56.65 -10.70 15.71
N MET A 4 -56.90 -12.00 15.55
CA MET A 4 -55.85 -13.01 15.40
C MET A 4 -55.08 -12.90 14.06
N ALA A 5 -55.76 -12.52 12.97
CA ALA A 5 -55.11 -12.34 11.66
C ALA A 5 -54.21 -11.08 11.66
N VAL A 6 -54.63 -10.01 12.33
CA VAL A 6 -53.83 -8.78 12.51
C VAL A 6 -52.56 -9.08 13.31
N LYS A 7 -52.66 -9.86 14.40
CA LYS A 7 -51.50 -10.29 15.20
C LYS A 7 -50.52 -11.16 14.41
N ARG A 8 -51.02 -12.08 13.59
CA ARG A 8 -50.17 -12.92 12.72
C ARG A 8 -49.46 -12.10 11.65
N LEU A 9 -50.13 -11.12 11.06
CA LEU A 9 -49.55 -10.22 10.05
C LEU A 9 -48.46 -9.33 10.65
N LEU A 10 -48.69 -8.77 11.85
CA LEU A 10 -47.70 -8.01 12.62
C LEU A 10 -46.48 -8.85 12.99
N LEU A 11 -46.68 -10.12 13.38
CA LEU A 11 -45.57 -11.03 13.70
C LEU A 11 -44.73 -11.35 12.46
N LEU A 12 -45.36 -11.53 11.29
CA LEU A 12 -44.67 -11.75 10.02
C LEU A 12 -43.89 -10.51 9.57
N LEU A 13 -44.45 -9.31 9.75
CA LEU A 13 -43.76 -8.03 9.49
C LEU A 13 -42.57 -7.83 10.43
N LEU A 14 -42.70 -8.16 11.72
CA LEU A 14 -41.60 -8.12 12.69
C LEU A 14 -40.50 -9.14 12.35
N LEU A 15 -40.85 -10.35 11.93
CA LEU A 15 -39.90 -11.37 11.46
C LEU A 15 -39.18 -10.92 10.18
N GLN A 16 -39.88 -10.31 9.22
CA GLN A 16 -39.26 -9.72 8.04
C GLN A 16 -38.33 -8.56 8.40
N LEU A 17 -38.71 -7.69 9.33
CA LEU A 17 -37.85 -6.62 9.85
C LEU A 17 -36.59 -7.20 10.51
N THR A 18 -36.68 -8.30 11.27
CA THR A 18 -35.49 -8.97 11.82
C THR A 18 -34.58 -9.60 10.77
N CYS A 19 -35.09 -9.91 9.57
CA CYS A 19 -34.26 -10.31 8.43
C CYS A 19 -33.58 -9.11 7.72
N TYR A 20 -34.12 -7.90 7.87
CA TYR A 20 -33.48 -6.66 7.39
C TYR A 20 -32.46 -6.09 8.39
N PHE A 21 -32.65 -6.35 9.68
CA PHE A 21 -31.65 -6.08 10.71
C PHE A 21 -30.67 -7.27 10.79
N SER A 22 -29.67 -7.29 9.91
CA SER A 22 -28.47 -8.09 10.16
C SER A 22 -27.94 -7.70 11.54
N SER A 23 -27.97 -8.61 12.51
CA SER A 23 -27.29 -8.44 13.77
C SER A 23 -25.81 -8.22 13.46
N GLY A 24 -25.34 -6.97 13.54
CA GLY A 24 -23.93 -6.67 13.40
C GLY A 24 -23.18 -7.45 14.48
N SER A 25 -22.35 -8.40 14.08
CA SER A 25 -21.48 -9.11 15.00
C SER A 25 -20.46 -8.10 15.53
N CYS A 26 -20.76 -7.46 16.66
CA CYS A 26 -19.83 -6.61 17.39
C CYS A 26 -18.71 -7.50 17.97
N GLY A 27 -17.62 -7.65 17.22
CA GLY A 27 -16.40 -8.29 17.71
C GLY A 27 -15.40 -7.24 18.18
N LYS A 28 -14.53 -7.63 19.13
CA LYS A 28 -13.38 -6.83 19.56
C LYS A 28 -12.36 -6.82 18.43
N VAL A 29 -12.01 -5.64 17.92
CA VAL A 29 -10.96 -5.50 16.92
C VAL A 29 -9.73 -5.02 17.65
N LEU A 30 -8.72 -5.88 17.69
CA LEU A 30 -7.43 -5.46 18.22
C LEU A 30 -6.75 -4.58 17.19
N VAL A 31 -6.45 -3.33 17.57
CA VAL A 31 -5.81 -2.38 16.68
C VAL A 31 -4.56 -1.79 17.28
N TRP A 32 -3.53 -1.72 16.44
CA TRP A 32 -2.22 -1.27 16.84
C TRP A 32 -1.73 -0.04 16.05
N PRO A 33 -1.29 1.03 16.73
CA PRO A 33 -0.60 2.16 16.12
C PRO A 33 0.84 1.83 15.67
N VAL A 34 1.10 1.67 14.38
CA VAL A 34 2.48 1.89 13.89
C VAL A 34 2.72 3.40 13.84
N GLU A 35 3.91 3.87 14.24
CA GLU A 35 4.15 5.31 14.42
C GLU A 35 3.86 6.14 13.14
N TYR A 36 3.42 7.39 13.38
CA TYR A 36 3.30 8.49 12.43
C TYR A 36 2.20 8.36 11.36
N SER A 37 2.57 8.40 10.08
CA SER A 37 1.61 8.38 8.96
C SER A 37 0.81 7.07 8.92
N HIS A 38 1.38 5.96 9.39
CA HIS A 38 0.71 4.67 9.50
C HIS A 38 -0.44 4.72 10.53
N TRP A 39 -0.24 5.40 11.66
CA TRP A 39 -1.30 5.63 12.65
C TRP A 39 -2.48 6.40 12.06
N MET A 40 -2.26 7.43 11.24
CA MET A 40 -3.37 8.18 10.64
C MET A 40 -4.26 7.28 9.77
N ASN A 41 -3.67 6.32 9.07
CA ASN A 41 -4.43 5.36 8.27
C ASN A 41 -5.14 4.33 9.12
N MET A 42 -4.48 3.84 10.16
CA MET A 42 -5.09 2.94 11.11
C MET A 42 -6.28 3.61 11.81
N LYS A 43 -6.13 4.89 12.18
CA LYS A 43 -7.18 5.71 12.75
C LYS A 43 -8.41 5.78 11.83
N ILE A 44 -8.22 5.90 10.52
CA ILE A 44 -9.34 5.95 9.57
C ILE A 44 -10.12 4.63 9.57
N ILE A 45 -9.41 3.49 9.57
CA ILE A 45 -10.04 2.17 9.66
C ILE A 45 -10.73 2.02 11.03
N LEU A 46 -10.09 2.47 12.10
CA LEU A 46 -10.60 2.45 13.47
C LEU A 46 -11.88 3.24 13.63
N ASP A 47 -11.89 4.50 13.20
CA ASP A 47 -13.04 5.39 13.31
C ASP A 47 -14.24 4.77 12.57
N GLU A 48 -13.99 4.17 11.39
CA GLU A 48 -15.02 3.47 10.62
C GLU A 48 -15.54 2.21 11.33
N LEU A 49 -14.67 1.41 11.94
CA LEU A 49 -15.08 0.24 12.72
C LEU A 49 -15.83 0.63 14.01
N VAL A 50 -15.41 1.69 14.70
CA VAL A 50 -16.11 2.21 15.89
C VAL A 50 -17.51 2.71 15.51
N MET A 51 -17.64 3.45 14.39
CA MET A 51 -18.94 3.86 13.86
C MET A 51 -19.85 2.66 13.55
N ARG A 52 -19.27 1.50 13.24
CA ARG A 52 -19.98 0.22 13.01
C ARG A 52 -20.18 -0.62 14.27
N GLY A 53 -19.82 -0.12 15.45
CA GLY A 53 -20.09 -0.74 16.74
C GLY A 53 -18.99 -1.66 17.29
N HIS A 54 -17.77 -1.56 16.78
CA HIS A 54 -16.62 -2.35 17.28
C HIS A 54 -15.90 -1.68 18.47
N GLU A 55 -15.47 -2.49 19.44
CA GLU A 55 -14.68 -2.07 20.61
C GLU A 55 -13.16 -2.20 20.34
N MET A 56 -12.37 -1.22 20.81
CA MET A 56 -10.93 -1.09 20.53
C MET A 56 -10.07 -1.19 21.81
N LEU A 57 -8.93 -1.88 21.72
CA LEU A 57 -7.95 -2.04 22.79
C LEU A 57 -6.58 -1.50 22.34
N ASN A 58 -5.83 -0.77 23.20
CA ASN A 58 -4.61 -0.04 22.84
C ASN A 58 -3.46 -0.31 23.82
N GLU A 59 -2.27 -0.67 23.33
CA GLU A 59 -1.06 -0.88 24.15
C GLU A 59 0.25 -0.46 23.43
N LYS A 60 1.38 -0.43 24.15
CA LYS A 60 2.65 0.17 23.70
C LYS A 60 3.87 -0.77 23.66
N LYS A 61 3.74 -2.07 23.97
CA LYS A 61 4.85 -3.03 23.89
C LYS A 61 4.49 -4.32 23.14
N TRP A 62 5.10 -4.53 21.96
CA TRP A 62 4.73 -5.59 21.00
C TRP A 62 4.69 -7.02 21.56
N ASP A 63 5.81 -7.58 22.01
CA ASP A 63 5.87 -9.00 22.42
C ASP A 63 5.13 -9.25 23.74
N GLN A 64 5.27 -8.33 24.70
CA GLN A 64 4.55 -8.38 25.98
C GLN A 64 3.03 -8.35 25.74
N PHE A 65 2.57 -7.45 24.87
CA PHE A 65 1.16 -7.31 24.57
C PHE A 65 0.56 -8.52 23.86
N TYR A 66 1.20 -9.01 22.79
CA TYR A 66 0.71 -10.23 22.15
C TYR A 66 0.71 -11.40 23.12
N SER A 67 1.66 -11.42 24.05
CA SER A 67 1.71 -12.46 25.07
C SER A 67 0.55 -12.38 26.06
N GLU A 68 0.19 -11.17 26.50
CA GLU A 68 -0.94 -10.90 27.40
C GLU A 68 -2.29 -11.17 26.71
N VAL A 69 -2.49 -10.68 25.48
CA VAL A 69 -3.73 -10.88 24.70
C VAL A 69 -3.97 -12.35 24.36
N LEU A 70 -2.92 -13.06 23.93
CA LEU A 70 -3.05 -14.47 23.58
C LEU A 70 -2.98 -15.39 24.79
N GLY A 71 -2.68 -14.85 25.98
CA GLY A 71 -2.48 -15.63 27.21
C GLY A 71 -1.29 -16.60 27.14
N ARG A 72 -0.33 -16.36 26.24
CA ARG A 72 0.85 -17.22 26.02
C ARG A 72 2.03 -16.38 25.50
N PRO A 73 3.28 -16.66 25.90
CA PRO A 73 4.45 -15.99 25.32
C PRO A 73 4.47 -16.08 23.79
N THR A 74 4.68 -14.95 23.11
CA THR A 74 4.81 -14.88 21.65
C THR A 74 5.57 -13.61 21.23
N THR A 75 5.97 -13.54 19.96
CA THR A 75 6.62 -12.35 19.38
C THR A 75 5.79 -11.73 18.25
N LEU A 76 6.07 -10.46 17.93
CA LEU A 76 5.49 -9.79 16.76
C LEU A 76 5.76 -10.59 15.47
N LEU A 77 6.98 -11.07 15.27
CA LEU A 77 7.36 -11.84 14.07
C LEU A 77 6.57 -13.15 13.98
N GLU A 78 6.45 -13.88 15.09
CA GLU A 78 5.64 -15.11 15.16
C GLU A 78 4.17 -14.82 14.82
N THR A 79 3.63 -13.73 15.36
CA THR A 79 2.23 -13.35 15.16
C THR A 79 1.97 -12.90 13.72
N MET A 80 2.86 -12.09 13.15
CA MET A 80 2.82 -11.71 11.74
C MET A 80 2.92 -12.94 10.83
N GLY A 81 3.82 -13.89 11.11
CA GLY A 81 3.92 -15.15 10.37
C GLY A 81 2.67 -16.03 10.44
N LYS A 82 1.81 -15.80 11.44
CA LYS A 82 0.52 -16.49 11.63
C LYS A 82 -0.68 -15.74 11.07
N ALA A 83 -0.50 -14.53 10.55
CA ALA A 83 -1.58 -13.73 9.97
C ALA A 83 -2.35 -14.52 8.91
N GLU A 84 -3.68 -14.52 9.05
CA GLU A 84 -4.56 -15.28 8.16
C GLU A 84 -4.97 -14.48 6.94
N PHE A 85 -4.93 -13.15 7.03
CA PHE A 85 -5.26 -12.23 5.94
C PHE A 85 -4.39 -10.98 6.03
N TRP A 86 -4.01 -10.41 4.89
CA TRP A 86 -3.14 -9.25 4.77
C TRP A 86 -3.85 -8.14 4.02
N LEU A 87 -3.96 -6.97 4.66
CA LEU A 87 -4.37 -5.74 4.00
C LEU A 87 -3.13 -4.95 3.64
N PHE A 88 -2.83 -4.88 2.35
CA PHE A 88 -1.63 -4.28 1.84
C PHE A 88 -1.94 -2.88 1.32
N ARG A 89 -1.20 -1.87 1.82
CA ARG A 89 -1.49 -0.44 1.66
C ARG A 89 -1.06 0.14 0.31
N SER A 90 -1.10 -0.71 -0.71
CA SER A 90 -0.73 -0.41 -2.09
C SER A 90 -1.89 -0.69 -3.05
N TYR A 91 -1.77 -0.28 -4.31
CA TYR A 91 -2.70 -0.59 -5.40
C TYR A 91 -2.00 -0.44 -6.76
N TRP A 92 -2.63 -0.91 -7.85
CA TRP A 92 -1.99 -1.12 -9.15
C TRP A 92 -1.63 0.16 -9.92
N ASP A 93 -2.27 1.28 -9.59
CA ASP A 93 -1.87 2.62 -10.02
C ASP A 93 -0.45 2.94 -9.54
N PHE A 94 -0.02 2.42 -8.39
CA PHE A 94 1.28 2.70 -7.78
C PHE A 94 2.28 1.53 -7.88
N GLU A 95 1.83 0.28 -7.71
CA GLU A 95 2.70 -0.90 -7.73
C GLU A 95 3.00 -1.42 -9.13
N TYR A 96 3.96 -2.35 -9.18
CA TYR A 96 4.15 -3.24 -10.31
C TYR A 96 3.28 -4.50 -10.18
N PRO A 97 2.84 -5.09 -11.31
CA PRO A 97 2.13 -6.37 -11.31
C PRO A 97 2.93 -7.46 -10.59
N CYS A 98 2.29 -8.19 -9.68
CA CYS A 98 2.87 -9.34 -9.00
C CYS A 98 1.80 -10.40 -8.68
N PRO A 99 2.18 -11.68 -8.54
CA PRO A 99 1.26 -12.72 -8.07
C PRO A 99 0.76 -12.40 -6.66
N LEU A 100 -0.56 -12.46 -6.47
CA LEU A 100 -1.18 -12.28 -5.16
C LEU A 100 -1.63 -13.63 -4.60
N LEU A 101 -1.44 -13.79 -3.29
CA LEU A 101 -2.04 -14.89 -2.56
C LEU A 101 -3.53 -14.61 -2.29
N PRO A 102 -4.38 -15.64 -2.18
CA PRO A 102 -5.82 -15.44 -1.91
C PRO A 102 -6.13 -14.72 -0.60
N ASN A 103 -5.15 -14.64 0.31
CA ASN A 103 -5.27 -13.96 1.59
C ASN A 103 -4.62 -12.57 1.63
N VAL A 104 -4.41 -11.94 0.47
CA VAL A 104 -3.84 -10.60 0.35
C VAL A 104 -4.81 -9.72 -0.41
N GLU A 105 -5.13 -8.55 0.15
CA GLU A 105 -5.96 -7.55 -0.50
C GLU A 105 -5.28 -6.19 -0.53
N PHE A 106 -5.44 -5.48 -1.64
CA PHE A 106 -4.92 -4.12 -1.79
C PHE A 106 -5.91 -3.05 -1.32
N ILE A 107 -5.44 -2.15 -0.47
CA ILE A 107 -6.22 -1.06 0.16
C ILE A 107 -5.51 0.30 0.03
N GLY A 108 -4.70 0.47 -1.02
CA GLY A 108 -3.99 1.73 -1.34
C GLY A 108 -4.93 2.93 -1.45
N GLY A 109 -4.54 4.05 -0.85
CA GLY A 109 -5.28 5.32 -0.91
C GLY A 109 -6.56 5.41 -0.08
N LEU A 110 -6.75 4.55 0.94
CA LEU A 110 -7.91 4.59 1.85
C LEU A 110 -8.14 5.94 2.54
N HIS A 111 -7.10 6.77 2.67
CA HIS A 111 -7.18 8.09 3.29
C HIS A 111 -7.55 9.22 2.31
N CYS A 112 -7.53 8.96 1.01
CA CYS A 112 -7.79 9.98 -0.01
C CYS A 112 -9.26 10.38 -0.01
N LYS A 113 -9.53 11.68 -0.11
CA LYS A 113 -10.88 12.24 -0.05
C LYS A 113 -11.04 13.36 -1.08
N PRO A 114 -12.27 13.63 -1.57
CA PRO A 114 -12.54 14.86 -2.31
C PRO A 114 -12.05 16.09 -1.53
N ALA A 115 -11.53 17.08 -2.25
CA ALA A 115 -11.05 18.31 -1.63
C ALA A 115 -12.21 19.09 -0.99
N LYS A 116 -11.95 19.61 0.21
CA LYS A 116 -12.82 20.56 0.90
C LYS A 116 -12.38 22.00 0.60
N PRO A 117 -13.25 23.01 0.81
CA PRO A 117 -12.86 24.41 0.69
C PRO A 117 -11.69 24.76 1.61
N LEU A 118 -10.75 25.57 1.10
CA LEU A 118 -9.61 26.05 1.86
C LEU A 118 -10.02 27.18 2.82
N PRO A 119 -9.28 27.40 3.92
CA PRO A 119 -9.45 28.59 4.74
C PRO A 119 -9.30 29.87 3.91
N LYS A 120 -10.13 30.89 4.19
CA LYS A 120 -10.26 32.10 3.37
C LYS A 120 -8.91 32.75 3.01
N GLU A 121 -8.02 32.93 3.97
CA GLU A 121 -6.70 33.55 3.75
C GLU A 121 -5.80 32.71 2.82
N MET A 122 -5.88 31.38 2.93
CA MET A 122 -5.15 30.46 2.07
C MET A 122 -5.74 30.46 0.66
N GLU A 123 -7.06 30.46 0.55
CA GLU A 123 -7.78 30.57 -0.72
C GLU A 123 -7.42 31.87 -1.45
N GLU A 124 -7.42 33.01 -0.77
CA GLU A 124 -7.01 34.31 -1.34
C GLU A 124 -5.57 34.27 -1.89
N PHE A 125 -4.66 33.62 -1.17
CA PHE A 125 -3.29 33.44 -1.67
C PHE A 125 -3.22 32.53 -2.90
N VAL A 126 -3.97 31.43 -2.89
CA VAL A 126 -4.07 30.51 -4.03
C VAL A 126 -4.66 31.24 -5.25
N GLN A 127 -5.71 32.04 -5.07
CA GLN A 127 -6.32 32.79 -6.17
C GLN A 127 -5.40 33.89 -6.71
N SER A 128 -4.57 34.50 -5.85
CA SER A 128 -3.56 35.49 -6.28
C SER A 128 -2.49 34.92 -7.24
N SER A 129 -2.45 33.60 -7.48
CA SER A 129 -1.55 33.00 -8.47
C SER A 129 -1.96 33.26 -9.92
N GLY A 130 -3.18 33.74 -10.18
CA GLY A 130 -3.71 33.87 -11.54
C GLY A 130 -3.65 32.53 -12.30
N GLU A 131 -3.27 32.59 -13.58
CA GLU A 131 -3.17 31.42 -14.46
C GLU A 131 -1.96 30.52 -14.18
N ASN A 132 -0.94 31.05 -13.49
CA ASN A 132 0.28 30.29 -13.20
C ASN A 132 0.02 29.09 -12.28
N GLY A 133 -0.96 29.23 -11.39
CA GLY A 133 -1.35 28.20 -10.43
C GLY A 133 -0.39 28.09 -9.24
N ILE A 134 -0.53 27.00 -8.49
CA ILE A 134 0.19 26.79 -7.24
C ILE A 134 1.07 25.54 -7.25
N VAL A 135 2.08 25.57 -6.39
CA VAL A 135 2.91 24.42 -6.02
C VAL A 135 2.75 24.17 -4.52
N VAL A 136 2.48 22.92 -4.16
CA VAL A 136 2.42 22.48 -2.76
C VAL A 136 3.76 21.85 -2.42
N PHE A 137 4.37 22.22 -1.28
CA PHE A 137 5.64 21.65 -0.84
C PHE A 137 5.57 21.21 0.62
N THR A 138 5.87 19.93 0.88
CA THR A 138 6.02 19.37 2.22
C THR A 138 6.97 18.16 2.23
N LEU A 139 7.70 17.97 3.32
CA LEU A 139 8.54 16.79 3.55
C LEU A 139 7.88 15.78 4.52
N GLY A 140 6.56 15.83 4.64
CA GLY A 140 5.78 14.93 5.50
C GLY A 140 5.82 15.35 6.97
N SER A 141 5.13 14.64 7.86
CA SER A 141 4.98 15.06 9.26
C SER A 141 6.27 14.96 10.07
N MET A 142 7.16 14.04 9.71
CA MET A 142 8.39 13.70 10.44
C MET A 142 9.52 14.71 10.26
N VAL A 143 9.66 15.22 9.05
CA VAL A 143 10.70 16.18 8.70
C VAL A 143 10.02 17.52 8.49
N THR A 144 10.16 18.38 9.49
CA THR A 144 9.49 19.68 9.52
C THR A 144 10.36 20.79 8.94
N ASN A 145 11.67 20.59 8.89
CA ASN A 145 12.64 21.53 8.35
C ASN A 145 13.83 20.81 7.67
N VAL A 146 14.73 21.61 7.10
CA VAL A 146 16.01 21.17 6.53
C VAL A 146 17.10 22.12 7.02
N THR A 147 18.37 21.84 6.72
CA THR A 147 19.46 22.75 7.07
C THR A 147 19.25 24.14 6.44
N GLU A 148 19.74 25.20 7.10
CA GLU A 148 19.55 26.58 6.62
C GLU A 148 20.09 26.79 5.20
N GLU A 149 21.23 26.16 4.87
CA GLU A 149 21.82 26.19 3.53
C GLU A 149 20.84 25.62 2.49
N ARG A 150 20.27 24.44 2.76
CA ARG A 150 19.31 23.79 1.85
C ARG A 150 18.01 24.57 1.76
N ALA A 151 17.53 25.10 2.88
CA ALA A 151 16.32 25.91 2.93
C ALA A 151 16.47 27.18 2.09
N ASN A 152 17.61 27.88 2.20
CA ASN A 152 17.94 29.07 1.40
C ASN A 152 18.13 28.74 -0.08
N MET A 153 18.76 27.61 -0.41
CA MET A 153 18.91 27.17 -1.79
C MET A 153 17.53 26.91 -2.44
N ILE A 154 16.66 26.16 -1.75
CA ILE A 154 15.31 25.85 -2.22
C ILE A 154 14.46 27.12 -2.32
N ALA A 155 14.46 27.97 -1.29
CA ALA A 155 13.73 29.24 -1.29
C ALA A 155 14.14 30.15 -2.46
N SER A 156 15.44 30.24 -2.75
CA SER A 156 15.97 31.01 -3.87
C SER A 156 15.58 30.44 -5.25
N ALA A 157 15.41 29.12 -5.35
CA ALA A 157 14.87 28.49 -6.56
C ALA A 157 13.36 28.74 -6.72
N LEU A 158 12.59 28.59 -5.64
CA LEU A 158 11.16 28.85 -5.62
C LEU A 158 10.82 30.31 -5.93
N ALA A 159 11.69 31.26 -5.55
CA ALA A 159 11.53 32.67 -5.90
C ALA A 159 11.56 32.96 -7.41
N GLN A 160 12.07 32.03 -8.23
CA GLN A 160 12.21 32.21 -9.68
C GLN A 160 11.07 31.59 -10.50
N ILE A 161 10.12 30.91 -9.86
CA ILE A 161 8.94 30.37 -10.55
C ILE A 161 7.75 31.33 -10.42
N PRO A 162 6.91 31.46 -11.44
CA PRO A 162 5.76 32.38 -11.40
C PRO A 162 4.60 31.85 -10.53
N GLN A 163 4.62 30.57 -10.15
CA GLN A 163 3.62 29.96 -9.27
C GLN A 163 3.68 30.53 -7.86
N LYS A 164 2.53 30.54 -7.18
CA LYS A 164 2.50 30.67 -5.71
C LYS A 164 2.87 29.34 -5.07
N VAL A 165 3.64 29.39 -3.99
CA VAL A 165 4.14 28.18 -3.32
C VAL A 165 3.62 28.16 -1.90
N LEU A 166 2.93 27.08 -1.54
CA LEU A 166 2.52 26.80 -0.17
C LEU A 166 3.47 25.76 0.40
N TRP A 167 4.36 26.20 1.27
CA TRP A 167 5.42 25.36 1.80
C TRP A 167 5.18 25.08 3.29
N ARG A 168 4.91 23.82 3.60
CA ARG A 168 4.88 23.33 4.98
C ARG A 168 6.32 23.24 5.51
N TYR A 169 6.68 24.12 6.43
CA TYR A 169 8.02 24.27 6.97
C TYR A 169 7.98 24.88 8.38
N ASP A 170 8.64 24.23 9.34
CA ASP A 170 8.71 24.64 10.74
C ASP A 170 10.17 24.75 11.19
N GLY A 171 10.96 25.48 10.41
CA GLY A 171 12.34 25.84 10.72
C GLY A 171 12.55 27.35 10.67
N LYS A 172 13.80 27.80 10.80
CA LYS A 172 14.15 29.21 10.60
C LYS A 172 13.77 29.64 9.18
N LYS A 173 13.02 30.74 9.07
CA LYS A 173 12.61 31.34 7.80
C LYS A 173 13.85 31.57 6.92
N PRO A 174 13.88 31.07 5.67
CA PRO A 174 15.00 31.32 4.76
C PRO A 174 15.13 32.81 4.44
N ASP A 175 16.36 33.32 4.40
CA ASP A 175 16.66 34.72 4.07
C ASP A 175 16.34 35.03 2.60
N THR A 176 16.42 34.02 1.73
CA THR A 176 16.14 34.11 0.29
C THR A 176 14.69 33.83 -0.10
N LEU A 177 13.75 33.84 0.87
CA LEU A 177 12.34 33.54 0.63
C LEU A 177 11.67 34.60 -0.26
N GLY A 178 11.27 34.20 -1.47
CA GLY A 178 10.56 35.07 -2.40
C GLY A 178 9.11 35.37 -2.00
N PRO A 179 8.54 36.51 -2.45
CA PRO A 179 7.17 36.93 -2.11
C PRO A 179 6.07 36.03 -2.71
N ASN A 180 6.42 35.13 -3.62
CA ASN A 180 5.52 34.11 -4.16
C ASN A 180 5.39 32.88 -3.26
N THR A 181 6.18 32.76 -2.20
CA THR A 181 6.17 31.60 -1.29
C THR A 181 5.65 31.98 0.09
N ARG A 182 4.68 31.22 0.61
CA ARG A 182 4.22 31.32 2.01
C ARG A 182 4.60 30.06 2.78
N LEU A 183 5.11 30.27 3.99
CA LEU A 183 5.45 29.20 4.92
C LEU A 183 4.26 28.92 5.85
N TYR A 184 4.01 27.64 6.09
CA TYR A 184 2.96 27.18 7.00
C TYR A 184 3.51 26.11 7.93
N LYS A 185 3.10 26.11 9.20
CA LYS A 185 3.42 24.99 10.11
C LYS A 185 2.65 23.72 9.73
N TRP A 186 1.45 23.90 9.19
CA TRP A 186 0.58 22.84 8.73
C TRP A 186 -0.22 23.28 7.50
N VAL A 187 -0.48 22.35 6.58
CA VAL A 187 -1.27 22.60 5.37
C VAL A 187 -2.35 21.51 5.21
N PRO A 188 -3.55 21.87 4.73
CA PRO A 188 -4.57 20.88 4.35
C PRO A 188 -4.17 20.22 3.02
N GLN A 189 -3.19 19.30 3.07
CA GLN A 189 -2.52 18.76 1.89
C GLN A 189 -3.49 18.15 0.87
N ASN A 190 -4.41 17.29 1.31
CA ASN A 190 -5.44 16.71 0.44
C ASN A 190 -6.23 17.78 -0.33
N ASP A 191 -6.64 18.84 0.36
CA ASP A 191 -7.51 19.87 -0.20
C ASP A 191 -6.73 20.78 -1.17
N LEU A 192 -5.47 21.10 -0.83
CA LEU A 192 -4.57 21.80 -1.74
C LEU A 192 -4.26 20.97 -2.99
N LEU A 193 -4.01 19.67 -2.85
CA LEU A 193 -3.73 18.80 -4.00
C LEU A 193 -4.96 18.66 -4.90
N GLY A 194 -6.17 18.62 -4.34
CA GLY A 194 -7.41 18.62 -5.11
C GLY A 194 -7.87 19.99 -5.61
N HIS A 195 -7.14 21.07 -5.31
CA HIS A 195 -7.49 22.39 -5.80
C HIS A 195 -7.20 22.54 -7.31
N PRO A 196 -8.10 23.11 -8.13
CA PRO A 196 -7.94 23.19 -9.59
C PRO A 196 -6.68 23.93 -10.07
N LYS A 197 -6.16 24.86 -9.25
CA LYS A 197 -4.94 25.62 -9.56
C LYS A 197 -3.64 24.85 -9.28
N THR A 198 -3.68 23.66 -8.69
CA THR A 198 -2.47 22.92 -8.33
C THR A 198 -1.78 22.32 -9.55
N LYS A 199 -0.51 22.71 -9.74
CA LYS A 199 0.29 22.30 -10.89
C LYS A 199 1.29 21.20 -10.56
N ALA A 200 1.89 21.25 -9.37
CA ALA A 200 2.90 20.29 -8.96
C ALA A 200 2.93 20.10 -7.44
N PHE A 201 3.41 18.94 -7.02
CA PHE A 201 3.62 18.60 -5.63
C PHE A 201 5.09 18.26 -5.35
N ILE A 202 5.73 19.02 -4.47
CA ILE A 202 7.08 18.72 -4.00
C ILE A 202 6.96 17.90 -2.71
N THR A 203 7.51 16.69 -2.72
CA THR A 203 7.26 15.69 -1.67
C THR A 203 8.48 14.87 -1.33
N HIS A 204 8.62 14.49 -0.07
CA HIS A 204 9.56 13.45 0.35
C HIS A 204 9.22 12.05 -0.17
N GLY A 205 8.02 11.78 -0.68
CA GLY A 205 7.66 10.46 -1.22
C GLY A 205 7.11 9.46 -0.20
N GLY A 206 6.65 9.92 0.96
CA GLY A 206 5.85 9.09 1.86
C GLY A 206 4.54 8.64 1.19
N THR A 207 4.16 7.38 1.41
CA THR A 207 3.05 6.70 0.71
C THR A 207 1.72 7.45 0.77
N ASN A 208 1.38 8.07 1.90
CA ASN A 208 0.13 8.84 2.01
C ASN A 208 0.09 10.03 1.04
N GLY A 209 1.17 10.82 0.99
CA GLY A 209 1.23 11.98 0.11
C GLY A 209 1.25 11.60 -1.36
N ILE A 210 1.88 10.48 -1.71
CA ILE A 210 1.84 9.93 -3.07
C ILE A 210 0.42 9.58 -3.47
N TYR A 211 -0.32 8.84 -2.63
CA TYR A 211 -1.71 8.49 -2.96
C TYR A 211 -2.62 9.71 -3.06
N GLU A 212 -2.45 10.74 -2.22
CA GLU A 212 -3.22 11.99 -2.37
C GLU A 212 -2.90 12.68 -3.70
N ALA A 213 -1.62 12.72 -4.08
CA ALA A 213 -1.20 13.30 -5.36
C ALA A 213 -1.73 12.49 -6.55
N ILE A 214 -1.68 11.15 -6.51
CA ILE A 214 -2.27 10.29 -7.54
C ILE A 214 -3.78 10.48 -7.58
N TYR A 215 -4.47 10.44 -6.43
CA TYR A 215 -5.92 10.59 -6.35
C TYR A 215 -6.40 11.90 -7.00
N HIS A 216 -5.67 13.00 -6.80
CA HIS A 216 -5.97 14.31 -7.41
C HIS A 216 -5.26 14.55 -8.76
N GLY A 217 -4.51 13.57 -9.26
CA GLY A 217 -3.81 13.64 -10.54
C GLY A 217 -2.76 14.74 -10.64
N VAL A 218 -2.01 14.99 -9.56
CA VAL A 218 -0.98 16.02 -9.46
C VAL A 218 0.41 15.38 -9.64
N PRO A 219 1.23 15.83 -10.62
CA PRO A 219 2.57 15.29 -10.79
C PRO A 219 3.54 15.83 -9.74
N MET A 220 4.66 15.13 -9.55
CA MET A 220 5.53 15.31 -8.38
C MET A 220 6.99 15.64 -8.69
N VAL A 221 7.61 16.42 -7.81
CA VAL A 221 9.06 16.48 -7.63
C VAL A 221 9.40 15.79 -6.31
N GLY A 222 10.07 14.65 -6.39
CA GLY A 222 10.41 13.81 -5.26
C GLY A 222 11.77 14.14 -4.66
N LEU A 223 11.80 14.36 -3.35
CA LEU A 223 12.97 14.64 -2.50
C LEU A 223 13.07 13.58 -1.38
N PRO A 224 13.31 12.30 -1.71
CA PRO A 224 13.30 11.23 -0.72
C PRO A 224 14.40 11.40 0.32
N LEU A 225 14.08 11.02 1.56
CA LEU A 225 14.94 11.19 2.72
C LEU A 225 15.39 9.84 3.30
N PHE A 226 14.47 8.92 3.55
CA PHE A 226 14.77 7.63 4.18
C PHE A 226 13.68 6.56 3.95
N ALA A 227 13.91 5.35 4.45
CA ALA A 227 13.00 4.20 4.40
C ALA A 227 12.54 3.88 2.97
N GLU A 228 11.22 3.72 2.75
CA GLU A 228 10.63 3.34 1.47
C GLU A 228 10.56 4.50 0.46
N GLN A 229 10.80 5.74 0.90
CA GLN A 229 10.61 6.96 0.11
C GLN A 229 11.38 6.97 -1.23
N PRO A 230 12.68 6.57 -1.30
CA PRO A 230 13.39 6.55 -2.57
C PRO A 230 12.76 5.61 -3.59
N ASP A 231 12.33 4.43 -3.14
CA ASP A 231 11.70 3.41 -3.96
C ASP A 231 10.31 3.85 -4.43
N ASN A 232 9.53 4.43 -3.52
CA ASN A 232 8.25 5.05 -3.83
C ASN A 232 8.34 6.10 -4.95
N ILE A 233 9.28 7.04 -4.86
CA ILE A 233 9.46 8.05 -5.92
C ILE A 233 9.93 7.39 -7.23
N ASN A 234 10.80 6.38 -7.16
CA ASN A 234 11.23 5.65 -8.36
C ASN A 234 10.04 4.98 -9.07
N ARG A 235 9.07 4.40 -8.34
CA ARG A 235 7.83 3.85 -8.92
C ARG A 235 7.04 4.92 -9.66
N VAL A 236 6.80 6.08 -9.05
CA VAL A 236 6.04 7.15 -9.71
C VAL A 236 6.80 7.76 -10.90
N LYS A 237 8.13 7.84 -10.79
CA LYS A 237 9.00 8.23 -11.90
C LYS A 237 8.91 7.25 -13.07
N ALA A 238 8.92 5.94 -12.80
CA ALA A 238 8.77 4.91 -13.84
C ALA A 238 7.41 5.00 -14.56
N LYS A 239 6.38 5.48 -13.85
CA LYS A 239 5.06 5.79 -14.41
C LYS A 239 4.98 7.17 -15.08
N GLY A 240 6.10 7.90 -15.16
CA GLY A 240 6.21 9.18 -15.85
C GLY A 240 5.45 10.33 -15.18
N ALA A 241 5.13 10.23 -13.88
CA ALA A 241 4.39 11.25 -13.13
C ALA A 241 5.25 11.96 -12.07
N ALA A 242 6.55 11.66 -12.00
CA ALA A 242 7.46 12.34 -11.09
C ALA A 242 8.89 12.50 -11.64
N VAL A 243 9.59 13.52 -11.13
CA VAL A 243 11.05 13.65 -11.21
C VAL A 243 11.64 13.40 -9.83
N ARG A 244 12.72 12.63 -9.74
CA ARG A 244 13.46 12.40 -8.48
C ARG A 244 14.72 13.23 -8.44
N LEU A 245 14.93 13.94 -7.34
CA LEU A 245 16.19 14.60 -7.02
C LEU A 245 16.77 14.03 -5.72
N ASN A 246 18.02 14.36 -5.44
CA ASN A 246 18.66 14.09 -4.16
C ASN A 246 18.77 15.41 -3.38
N LEU A 247 18.09 15.52 -2.24
CA LEU A 247 18.06 16.74 -1.44
C LEU A 247 19.46 17.22 -1.02
N GLU A 248 20.36 16.28 -0.73
CA GLU A 248 21.72 16.56 -0.24
C GLU A 248 22.69 16.98 -1.34
N THR A 249 22.46 16.58 -2.59
CA THR A 249 23.42 16.84 -3.67
C THR A 249 22.87 17.73 -4.78
N MET A 250 21.56 17.91 -4.89
CA MET A 250 20.96 18.74 -5.94
C MET A 250 21.42 20.19 -5.82
N SER A 251 21.69 20.79 -6.97
CA SER A 251 21.90 22.23 -7.09
C SER A 251 20.58 22.99 -7.19
N LYS A 252 20.65 24.31 -7.01
CA LYS A 252 19.55 25.24 -7.29
C LYS A 252 18.99 25.07 -8.71
N THR A 253 19.87 24.85 -9.68
CA THR A 253 19.53 24.68 -11.10
C THR A 253 18.81 23.37 -11.34
N ASP A 254 19.25 22.27 -10.73
CA ASP A 254 18.60 20.96 -10.85
C ASP A 254 17.17 21.02 -10.33
N PHE A 255 16.98 21.65 -9.17
CA PHE A 255 15.66 21.81 -8.56
C PHE A 255 14.73 22.67 -9.41
N LEU A 256 15.22 23.80 -9.93
CA LEU A 256 14.45 24.68 -10.81
C LEU A 256 14.06 23.98 -12.12
N ASN A 257 15.00 23.22 -12.71
CA ASN A 257 14.77 22.47 -13.94
C ASN A 257 13.73 21.37 -13.75
N ALA A 258 13.81 20.61 -12.65
CA ALA A 258 12.82 19.58 -12.31
C ALA A 258 11.41 20.18 -12.15
N LEU A 259 11.29 21.32 -11.47
CA LEU A 259 10.01 22.01 -11.31
C LEU A 259 9.45 22.48 -12.65
N LYS A 260 10.26 23.17 -13.45
CA LYS A 260 9.86 23.61 -14.79
C LYS A 260 9.46 22.42 -15.67
N GLN A 261 10.19 21.31 -15.59
CA GLN A 261 9.89 20.10 -16.33
C GLN A 261 8.53 19.51 -15.92
N VAL A 262 8.28 19.33 -14.62
CA VAL A 262 7.03 18.75 -14.11
C VAL A 262 5.82 19.66 -14.40
N ILE A 263 5.99 20.97 -14.31
CA ILE A 263 4.90 21.95 -14.50
C ILE A 263 4.58 22.14 -15.99
N ASN A 264 5.60 22.27 -16.85
CA ASN A 264 5.41 22.69 -18.24
C ASN A 264 5.31 21.53 -19.23
N ASN A 265 5.82 20.34 -18.90
CA ASN A 265 5.69 19.19 -19.78
C ASN A 265 4.34 18.48 -19.53
N PRO A 266 3.40 18.51 -20.49
CA PRO A 266 2.06 17.97 -20.29
C PRO A 266 2.03 16.45 -20.07
N SER A 267 3.10 15.72 -20.41
CA SER A 267 3.15 14.27 -20.17
C SER A 267 3.03 13.92 -18.69
N TYR A 268 3.66 14.69 -17.80
CA TYR A 268 3.60 14.45 -16.36
C TYR A 268 2.18 14.59 -15.82
N LYS A 269 1.48 15.67 -16.20
CA LYS A 269 0.09 15.87 -15.80
C LYS A 269 -0.81 14.80 -16.40
N ARG A 270 -0.63 14.44 -17.68
CA ARG A 270 -1.41 13.38 -18.33
C ARG A 270 -1.24 12.04 -17.63
N ASN A 271 -0.01 11.66 -17.31
CA ASN A 271 0.30 10.42 -16.60
C ASN A 271 -0.27 10.43 -15.18
N ALA A 272 -0.11 11.53 -14.44
CA ALA A 272 -0.71 11.65 -13.10
C ALA A 272 -2.24 11.54 -13.14
N MET A 273 -2.90 12.18 -14.11
CA MET A 273 -4.34 12.05 -14.32
C MET A 273 -4.73 10.62 -14.71
N TRP A 274 -3.94 9.94 -15.54
CA TRP A 274 -4.17 8.53 -15.87
C TRP A 274 -4.12 7.64 -14.63
N LEU A 275 -3.11 7.82 -13.76
CA LEU A 275 -3.04 7.11 -12.48
C LEU A 275 -4.24 7.43 -11.58
N SER A 276 -4.70 8.68 -11.56
CA SER A 276 -5.93 9.08 -10.84
C SER A 276 -7.16 8.31 -11.32
N THR A 277 -7.30 8.10 -12.64
CA THR A 277 -8.42 7.32 -13.18
C THR A 277 -8.40 5.89 -12.66
N ILE A 278 -7.24 5.21 -12.70
CA ILE A 278 -7.09 3.84 -12.18
C ILE A 278 -7.37 3.79 -10.67
N GLN A 279 -6.85 4.76 -9.92
CA GLN A 279 -7.01 4.80 -8.47
C GLN A 279 -8.46 5.04 -8.05
N ARG A 280 -9.25 5.75 -8.85
CA ARG A 280 -10.66 6.08 -8.54
C ARG A 280 -11.64 5.08 -9.13
N ASP A 281 -11.29 4.43 -10.23
CA ASP A 281 -12.10 3.43 -10.91
C ASP A 281 -11.91 2.05 -10.27
N GLN A 282 -12.53 1.88 -9.10
CA GLN A 282 -12.51 0.64 -8.34
C GLN A 282 -13.93 0.24 -7.94
N PRO A 283 -14.27 -1.06 -7.94
CA PRO A 283 -15.63 -1.53 -7.62
C PRO A 283 -16.06 -1.21 -6.19
N MET A 284 -15.09 -1.07 -5.28
CA MET A 284 -15.30 -0.71 -3.88
C MET A 284 -14.20 0.25 -3.45
N LYS A 285 -14.55 1.29 -2.69
CA LYS A 285 -13.56 2.24 -2.17
C LYS A 285 -12.56 1.51 -1.26
N PRO A 286 -11.29 1.93 -1.20
CA PRO A 286 -10.27 1.20 -0.44
C PRO A 286 -10.57 1.08 1.06
N LEU A 287 -11.20 2.09 1.66
CA LEU A 287 -11.63 2.02 3.07
C LEU A 287 -12.75 0.99 3.28
N ASP A 288 -13.79 1.04 2.44
CA ASP A 288 -14.90 0.08 2.49
C ASP A 288 -14.40 -1.36 2.30
N ARG A 289 -13.41 -1.54 1.41
CA ARG A 289 -12.75 -2.84 1.16
C ARG A 289 -11.98 -3.34 2.37
N ALA A 290 -11.19 -2.47 3.01
CA ALA A 290 -10.46 -2.82 4.23
C ALA A 290 -11.43 -3.30 5.32
N VAL A 291 -12.50 -2.55 5.55
CA VAL A 291 -13.51 -2.86 6.57
C VAL A 291 -14.25 -4.14 6.22
N PHE A 292 -14.65 -4.32 4.96
CA PHE A 292 -15.30 -5.54 4.49
C PHE A 292 -14.47 -6.78 4.82
N TRP A 293 -13.17 -6.77 4.52
CA TRP A 293 -12.29 -7.92 4.76
C TRP A 293 -11.99 -8.13 6.24
N ILE A 294 -11.87 -7.07 7.04
CA ILE A 294 -11.76 -7.17 8.50
C ILE A 294 -12.99 -7.87 9.06
N GLU A 295 -14.20 -7.37 8.74
CA GLU A 295 -15.44 -7.98 9.18
C GLU A 295 -15.61 -9.40 8.60
N PHE A 296 -15.16 -9.66 7.38
CA PHE A 296 -15.21 -10.99 6.77
C PHE A 296 -14.42 -12.01 7.59
N VAL A 297 -13.17 -11.68 7.96
CA VAL A 297 -12.33 -12.55 8.80
C VAL A 297 -12.99 -12.76 10.16
N MET A 298 -13.59 -11.72 10.74
CA MET A 298 -14.30 -11.82 12.02
C MET A 298 -15.54 -12.73 11.92
N ARG A 299 -16.40 -12.52 10.91
CA ARG A 299 -17.62 -13.31 10.67
C ARG A 299 -17.33 -14.80 10.52
N HIS A 300 -16.20 -15.14 9.88
CA HIS A 300 -15.81 -16.52 9.62
C HIS A 300 -14.84 -17.10 10.66
N LYS A 301 -14.57 -16.36 11.75
CA LYS A 301 -13.64 -16.78 12.83
C LYS A 301 -12.25 -17.14 12.29
N GLY A 302 -11.79 -16.38 11.30
CA GLY A 302 -10.52 -16.59 10.60
C GLY A 302 -10.67 -16.74 9.08
N ALA A 303 -9.53 -16.86 8.41
CA ALA A 303 -9.36 -17.04 6.97
C ALA A 303 -8.28 -18.08 6.63
N LYS A 304 -8.07 -19.09 7.50
CA LYS A 304 -7.05 -20.15 7.31
C LYS A 304 -7.10 -20.85 5.95
N TYR A 305 -8.29 -20.99 5.36
CA TYR A 305 -8.49 -21.62 4.06
C TYR A 305 -8.00 -20.77 2.89
N LEU A 306 -7.76 -19.47 3.09
CA LEU A 306 -7.13 -18.58 2.10
C LEU A 306 -5.60 -18.62 2.19
N ARG A 307 -5.03 -19.21 3.25
CA ARG A 307 -3.58 -19.31 3.42
C ARG A 307 -3.00 -20.41 2.52
N PRO A 308 -1.90 -20.15 1.81
CA PRO A 308 -1.21 -21.20 1.06
C PRO A 308 -0.70 -22.32 1.95
N ALA A 309 -0.84 -23.56 1.47
CA ALA A 309 -0.27 -24.73 2.14
C ALA A 309 1.26 -24.68 2.24
N ALA A 310 1.92 -23.88 1.38
CA ALA A 310 3.36 -23.64 1.36
C ALA A 310 3.93 -23.24 2.73
N HIS A 311 3.16 -22.52 3.56
CA HIS A 311 3.60 -22.12 4.90
C HIS A 311 3.78 -23.28 5.89
N LYS A 312 3.33 -24.49 5.53
CA LYS A 312 3.48 -25.71 6.34
C LYS A 312 4.56 -26.65 5.82
N LEU A 313 5.15 -26.34 4.67
CA LEU A 313 6.17 -27.19 4.05
C LEU A 313 7.54 -26.92 4.68
N THR A 314 8.35 -27.96 4.81
CA THR A 314 9.77 -27.78 5.09
C THR A 314 10.47 -27.15 3.87
N TRP A 315 11.65 -26.58 4.05
CA TRP A 315 12.37 -25.93 2.95
C TRP A 315 12.61 -26.89 1.76
N PHE A 316 12.94 -28.16 2.03
CA PHE A 316 13.20 -29.15 0.98
C PHE A 316 11.92 -29.62 0.28
N GLN A 317 10.77 -29.70 0.99
CA GLN A 317 9.46 -29.95 0.38
C GLN A 317 9.01 -28.77 -0.48
N TYR A 318 9.21 -27.54 0.01
CA TYR A 318 8.92 -26.32 -0.72
C TYR A 318 9.70 -26.25 -2.04
N HIS A 319 10.97 -26.68 -2.04
CA HIS A 319 11.81 -26.80 -3.23
C HIS A 319 11.68 -28.15 -3.96
N SER A 320 10.73 -29.01 -3.58
CA SER A 320 10.46 -30.32 -4.20
C SER A 320 11.66 -31.27 -4.27
N LEU A 321 12.64 -31.13 -3.38
CA LEU A 321 13.85 -31.96 -3.37
C LEU A 321 13.54 -33.42 -3.03
N ASP A 322 12.52 -33.65 -2.21
CA ASP A 322 11.97 -34.97 -1.90
C ASP A 322 11.34 -35.63 -3.13
N VAL A 323 10.56 -34.89 -3.91
CA VAL A 323 9.95 -35.37 -5.17
C VAL A 323 11.04 -35.65 -6.21
N ILE A 324 12.00 -34.74 -6.38
CA ILE A 324 13.13 -34.93 -7.30
C ILE A 324 13.94 -36.17 -6.89
N GLY A 325 14.25 -36.32 -5.61
CA GLY A 325 14.96 -37.50 -5.08
C GLY A 325 14.21 -38.81 -5.36
N PHE A 326 12.90 -38.82 -5.14
CA PHE A 326 12.04 -39.97 -5.45
C PHE A 326 12.05 -40.32 -6.94
N LEU A 327 11.88 -39.33 -7.83
CA LEU A 327 11.91 -39.53 -9.28
C LEU A 327 13.26 -40.06 -9.76
N LEU A 328 14.37 -39.52 -9.24
CA LEU A 328 15.72 -40.00 -9.53
C LEU A 328 15.90 -41.46 -9.10
N ALA A 329 15.37 -41.85 -7.93
CA ALA A 329 15.40 -43.24 -7.45
C ALA A 329 14.60 -44.19 -8.37
N CYS A 330 13.42 -43.77 -8.84
CA CYS A 330 12.63 -44.53 -9.81
C CYS A 330 13.40 -44.74 -11.13
N VAL A 331 14.02 -43.69 -11.67
CA VAL A 331 14.82 -43.78 -12.90
C VAL A 331 16.03 -44.69 -12.69
N ALA A 332 16.77 -44.54 -11.60
CA ALA A 332 17.92 -45.38 -11.29
C ALA A 332 17.53 -46.87 -11.17
N THR A 333 16.38 -47.15 -10.56
CA THR A 333 15.85 -48.52 -10.43
C THR A 333 15.44 -49.08 -11.79
N ALA A 334 14.74 -48.30 -12.63
CA ALA A 334 14.38 -48.71 -13.97
C ALA A 334 15.63 -49.03 -14.82
N VAL A 335 16.64 -48.15 -14.80
CA VAL A 335 17.92 -48.38 -15.50
C VAL A 335 18.63 -49.62 -14.98
N PHE A 336 18.67 -49.82 -13.66
CA PHE A 336 19.26 -51.00 -13.05
C PHE A 336 18.56 -52.29 -13.47
N VAL A 337 17.22 -52.33 -13.42
CA VAL A 337 16.41 -53.47 -13.85
C VAL A 337 16.62 -53.77 -15.33
N ILE A 338 16.54 -52.75 -16.20
CA ILE A 338 16.78 -52.91 -17.65
C ILE A 338 18.18 -53.48 -17.90
N THR A 339 19.20 -52.94 -17.23
CA THR A 339 20.59 -53.42 -17.37
C THR A 339 20.73 -54.87 -16.91
N LYS A 340 20.12 -55.24 -15.78
CA LYS A 340 20.15 -56.63 -15.29
C LYS A 340 19.39 -57.59 -16.20
N CYS A 341 18.22 -57.19 -16.71
CA CYS A 341 17.47 -57.96 -17.70
C CYS A 341 18.28 -58.16 -18.99
N PHE A 342 18.90 -57.10 -19.52
CA PHE A 342 19.75 -57.17 -20.70
C PHE A 342 20.94 -58.12 -20.48
N LEU A 343 21.69 -57.95 -19.37
CA LEU A 343 22.81 -58.82 -19.03
C LEU A 343 22.39 -60.28 -18.82
N PHE A 344 21.21 -60.52 -18.23
CA PHE A 344 20.65 -61.86 -18.07
C PHE A 344 20.32 -62.50 -19.42
N CYS A 345 19.65 -61.76 -20.31
CA CYS A 345 19.39 -62.20 -21.69
C CYS A 345 20.70 -62.52 -22.42
N CYS A 346 21.70 -61.62 -22.38
CA CYS A 346 23.00 -61.86 -23.00
C CYS A 346 23.71 -63.12 -22.47
N ARG A 347 23.67 -63.37 -21.14
CA ARG A 347 24.22 -64.60 -20.55
C ARG A 347 23.51 -65.86 -21.03
N LYS A 348 22.17 -65.86 -21.05
CA LYS A 348 21.36 -66.97 -21.58
C LYS A 348 21.69 -67.28 -23.04
N PHE A 349 21.81 -66.27 -23.89
CA PHE A 349 22.20 -66.46 -25.30
C PHE A 349 23.64 -66.97 -25.44
N ALA A 350 24.59 -66.49 -24.63
CA ALA A 350 25.97 -66.97 -24.63
C ALA A 350 26.11 -68.43 -24.15
N GLU A 351 25.34 -68.85 -23.14
CA GLU A 351 25.31 -70.24 -22.66
C GLU A 351 24.69 -71.19 -23.68
N THR A 352 23.63 -70.75 -24.37
CA THR A 352 22.97 -71.52 -25.44
C THR A 352 23.88 -71.69 -26.65
N GLY A 353 24.66 -70.66 -27.02
CA GLY A 353 25.68 -70.72 -28.06
C GLY A 353 26.87 -71.62 -27.73
N LYS A 354 27.25 -71.75 -26.44
CA LYS A 354 28.29 -72.71 -26.00
C LYS A 354 27.81 -74.16 -26.03
N LYS A 355 26.54 -74.43 -25.74
CA LYS A 355 25.95 -75.78 -25.87
C LYS A 355 25.91 -76.24 -27.33
N ARG A 356 25.52 -75.35 -28.25
CA ARG A 356 25.42 -75.65 -29.69
C ARG A 356 26.76 -75.82 -30.42
N LYS A 357 27.90 -75.54 -29.78
CA LYS A 357 29.27 -75.78 -30.27
C LYS A 357 29.91 -77.06 -29.71
N ARG A 358 29.24 -77.74 -28.77
CA ARG A 358 29.71 -78.99 -28.12
C ARG A 358 28.95 -80.24 -28.59
N GLU A 359 27.94 -80.05 -29.42
CA GLU A 359 27.40 -81.03 -30.37
C GLU A 359 28.09 -80.80 -31.72
#